data_AF-A0A0Q7JSZ8-F1
#
_entry.id   AF-A0A0Q7JSZ8-F1
#
_cell.length_a   1.000
_cell.length_b   1.000
_cell.length_c   1.000
_cell.angle_alpha   90.00
_cell.angle_beta   90.00
_cell.angle_gamma   90.00
#
_symmetry.space_group_name_H-M   'P 1'
#
loop_
_entity.id
_entity.type
_entity.pdbx_description
1 polymer ?
#
loop_
_entity_poly.entity_id
_entity_poly.type
_entity_poly.pdbx_seq_one_letter_code
_entity_poly.pdbx_strand_id
1 'polypeptide(L)' 'MESILQEKIESLRFEMINQAFINGSLTHEKVISVSQLLDRYILLYQKLILKKAQLKLIS' A
#
# COMPACT_ATOMS: atom_id res chain seq x y z
N MET A 1 11.97 0.29 9.26
CA MET A 1 10.98 -0.66 8.71
C MET A 1 9.64 0.00 8.39
N GLU A 2 9.07 0.80 9.30
CA GLU A 2 7.83 1.55 8.99
C GLU A 2 8.01 2.60 7.88
N SER A 3 9.09 3.40 7.88
CA SER A 3 9.30 4.40 6.82
C SER A 3 9.44 3.74 5.45
N ILE A 4 10.21 2.66 5.36
CA ILE A 4 10.38 1.87 4.12
C ILE A 4 9.02 1.34 3.62
N LEU A 5 8.16 0.87 4.51
CA LEU A 5 6.84 0.35 4.14
C LEU A 5 5.91 1.47 3.67
N GLN A 6 5.95 2.64 4.34
CA GLN A 6 5.22 3.84 3.91
C GLN A 6 5.71 4.35 2.56
N GLU A 7 7.03 4.47 2.38
CA GLU A 7 7.65 4.85 1.10
C GLU A 7 7.22 3.91 -0.03
N LYS A 8 7.14 2.59 0.25
CA LYS A 8 6.66 1.61 -0.73
C LYS A 8 5.18 1.80 -1.07
N ILE A 9 4.33 2.07 -0.08
CA ILE A 9 2.91 2.37 -0.27
C ILE A 9 2.73 3.63 -1.14
N GLU A 10 3.48 4.70 -0.84
CA GLU A 10 3.44 5.95 -1.60
C GLU A 10 3.90 5.76 -3.05
N SER A 11 4.99 5.01 -3.24
CA SER A 11 5.51 4.67 -4.57
C SER A 11 4.49 3.88 -5.39
N LEU A 12 3.84 2.87 -4.81
CA LEU A 12 2.81 2.07 -5.49
C LEU A 12 1.55 2.90 -5.78
N ARG A 13 1.16 3.82 -4.89
CA ARG A 13 0.04 4.74 -5.15
C ARG A 13 0.33 5.62 -6.36
N PHE A 14 1.54 6.18 -6.44
CA PHE A 14 1.95 6.99 -7.59
C PHE A 14 2.00 6.17 -8.88
N GLU A 15 2.52 4.95 -8.83
CA GLU A 15 2.54 4.03 -9.95
C GLU A 15 1.12 3.70 -10.45
N MET A 16 0.19 3.43 -9.55
CA MET A 16 -1.21 3.16 -9.89
C MET A 16 -1.86 4.33 -10.63
N ILE A 17 -1.64 5.56 -10.14
CA ILE A 17 -2.15 6.79 -10.77
C ILE A 17 -1.55 6.96 -12.15
N ASN A 18 -0.23 6.78 -12.31
CA ASN A 18 0.43 6.87 -13.61
C ASN A 18 -0.09 5.82 -14.58
N GLN A 19 -0.28 4.58 -14.14
CA GLN A 19 -0.87 3.54 -14.99
C GLN A 19 -2.31 3.87 -15.37
N ALA A 20 -3.12 4.42 -14.46
CA ALA A 20 -4.48 4.85 -14.77
C ALA A 20 -4.50 5.99 -15.79
N PHE A 21 -3.58 6.94 -15.66
CA PHE A 21 -3.42 8.04 -16.60
C PHE A 21 -2.98 7.55 -17.99
N ILE A 22 -1.96 6.69 -18.05
CA ILE A 22 -1.42 6.14 -19.32
C ILE A 22 -2.45 5.28 -20.04
N ASN A 23 -3.17 4.42 -19.33
CA ASN A 23 -4.12 3.48 -19.93
C ASN A 23 -5.54 4.04 -20.05
N GLY A 24 -5.81 5.25 -19.51
CA GLY A 24 -7.12 5.90 -19.54
C GLY A 24 -8.24 5.16 -18.81
N SER A 25 -7.90 4.16 -17.97
CA SER A 25 -8.87 3.33 -17.26
C SER A 25 -8.32 2.82 -15.94
N LEU A 26 -9.16 2.89 -14.90
CA LEU A 26 -8.87 2.31 -13.58
C LEU A 26 -9.03 0.78 -13.54
N THR A 27 -9.75 0.21 -14.50
CA THR A 27 -9.99 -1.24 -14.61
C THR A 27 -9.01 -1.92 -15.55
N HIS A 28 -8.04 -1.18 -16.09
CA HIS A 28 -6.98 -1.77 -16.87
C HIS A 28 -6.18 -2.77 -16.02
N GLU A 29 -5.81 -3.93 -16.58
CA GLU A 29 -5.19 -5.03 -15.83
C GLU A 29 -3.92 -4.59 -15.07
N LYS A 30 -3.11 -3.70 -15.67
CA LYS A 30 -1.92 -3.13 -15.01
C LYS A 30 -2.26 -2.24 -13.82
N VAL A 31 -3.37 -1.52 -13.86
CA VAL A 31 -3.81 -0.69 -12.74
C VAL A 31 -4.34 -1.57 -11.62
N ILE A 32 -5.11 -2.61 -11.98
CA ILE A 32 -5.62 -3.61 -11.02
C ILE A 32 -4.46 -4.33 -10.33
N SER A 33 -3.43 -4.76 -11.06
CA SER A 33 -2.30 -5.49 -10.46
C SER A 33 -1.52 -4.62 -9.46
N VAL A 34 -1.30 -3.35 -9.79
CA VAL A 34 -0.66 -2.38 -8.87
C VAL A 34 -1.56 -2.10 -7.67
N SER A 35 -2.87 -1.95 -7.87
CA SER A 35 -3.86 -1.78 -6.79
C SER A 35 -3.85 -2.96 -5.81
N GLN A 36 -3.89 -4.20 -6.31
CA GLN A 36 -3.83 -5.40 -5.48
C GLN A 36 -2.49 -5.53 -4.73
N LEU A 37 -1.40 -5.05 -5.32
CA LEU A 37 -0.11 -5.00 -4.65
C LEU A 37 -0.11 -3.95 -3.53
N LEU A 38 -0.63 -2.76 -3.81
CA LEU A 38 -0.79 -1.68 -2.83
C LEU A 38 -1.61 -2.13 -1.62
N ASP A 39 -2.74 -2.81 -1.84
CA ASP A 39 -3.60 -3.33 -0.76
C ASP A 39 -2.85 -4.28 0.18
N ARG A 40 -2.00 -5.15 -0.38
CA ARG A 40 -1.16 -6.07 0.43
C ARG A 40 -0.22 -5.29 1.35
N TYR A 41 0.42 -4.24 0.84
CA TYR A 41 1.33 -3.42 1.64
C TYR A 41 0.59 -2.59 2.70
N ILE A 42 -0.59 -2.06 2.38
CA ILE A 42 -1.45 -1.36 3.35
C ILE A 42 -1.84 -2.30 4.48
N LEU A 43 -2.28 -3.53 4.18
CA LEU A 43 -2.64 -4.53 5.18
C LEU A 43 -1.45 -4.88 6.09
N LEU A 44 -0.26 -5.04 5.52
CA LEU A 44 0.95 -5.29 6.31
C LEU A 44 1.26 -4.12 7.25
N TYR A 45 1.13 -2.88 6.77
CA TYR A 45 1.35 -1.68 7.57
C TYR A 45 0.34 -1.57 8.72
N GLN A 46 -0.94 -1.82 8.44
CA GLN A 46 -1.99 -1.84 9.46
C GLN A 46 -1.73 -2.90 10.54
N LYS A 47 -1.33 -4.12 10.15
CA LYS A 47 -0.97 -5.19 11.10
C LYS A 47 0.21 -4.79 11.99
N LEU A 48 1.22 -4.10 11.44
CA LEU A 48 2.35 -3.60 12.22
C LEU A 48 1.91 -2.57 13.26
N ILE A 49 1.05 -1.62 12.88
CA ILE A 49 0.50 -0.62 13.80
C ILE A 49 -0.28 -1.31 14.93
N LEU A 50 -1.17 -2.24 14.60
CA LEU A 50 -1.98 -2.96 15.60
C LEU A 50 -1.09 -3.74 16.58
N LYS A 51 -0.06 -4.42 16.09
CA LYS A 51 0.89 -5.13 16.95
C LYS A 51 1.62 -4.19 17.90
N LYS A 52 2.03 -3.01 17.42
CA LYS A 52 2.66 -1.99 18.28
C LYS A 52 1.70 -1.45 19.33
N ALA A 53 0.44 -1.21 18.96
CA ALA A 53 -0.58 -0.75 19.89
C ALA A 53 -0.84 -1.79 20.99
N GLN A 54 -0.92 -3.08 20.64
CA GLN A 54 -1.04 -4.17 21.60
C GLN A 54 0.16 -4.25 22.56
N LEU A 55 1.39 -4.13 22.04
CA LEU A 55 2.60 -4.15 22.88
C LEU A 55 2.63 -2.99 23.88
N LYS A 56 2.15 -1.79 23.48
CA LYS A 56 2.06 -0.61 24.37
C LYS A 56 1.01 -0.74 25.47
N LEU A 57 0.00 -1.60 25.29
CA LEU A 57 -1.05 -1.82 26.30
C LEU A 57 -0.64 -2.85 27.36
N ILE A 58 0.39 -3.66 27.07
CA ILE A 58 0.88 -4.73 27.96
C ILE A 58 2.16 -4.30 28.71
N SER A 59 2.86 -3.28 28.21
CA SER A 59 3.99 -2.60 28.87
C SER A 59 3.53 -1.55 29.88
#